data_AF-A0A519MKJ6-F1
#
_entry.id   AF-A0A519MKJ6-F1
#
_cell.length_a   1.000
_cell.length_b   1.000
_cell.length_c   1.000
_cell.angle_alpha   90.00
_cell.angle_beta   90.00
_cell.angle_gamma   90.00
#
_symmetry.space_group_name_H-M   'P 1'
#
loop_
_entity.id
_entity.type
_entity.pdbx_description
1 polymer ?
#
loop_
_entity_poly.entity_id
_entity_poly.type
_entity_poly.pdbx_seq_one_letter_code
_entity_poly.pdbx_strand_id
1 'polypeptide(L)' 'MIELKNVSKWYGPVQVLNECSATINKGEVVVVCG' A
#
# COMPACT_ATOMS: atom_id res chain seq x y z
N MET A 1 -2.43 -7.68 12.31
CA MET A 1 -3.06 -7.46 11.00
C MET A 1 -2.70 -6.06 10.58
N ILE A 2 -2.16 -5.89 9.38
CA ILE A 2 -1.83 -4.60 8.77
C ILE A 2 -2.76 -4.44 7.58
N GLU A 3 -3.37 -3.26 7.41
CA GLU A 3 -4.31 -2.97 6.32
C GLU A 3 -3.97 -1.63 5.68
N LEU A 4 -3.85 -1.64 4.35
CA LEU A 4 -3.87 -0.47 3.47
C LEU A 4 -5.23 -0.49 2.79
N LYS A 5 -5.99 0.60 2.92
CA LYS A 5 -7.32 0.71 2.32
C LYS A 5 -7.43 1.97 1.47
N ASN A 6 -7.48 1.77 0.17
CA ASN A 6 -7.64 2.80 -0.87
C ASN A 6 -6.67 3.97 -0.67
N VAL A 7 -5.41 3.66 -0.37
CA VAL A 7 -4.40 4.68 -0.03
C VAL A 7 -3.92 5.35 -1.31
N SER A 8 -4.10 6.66 -1.37
CA SER A 8 -3.54 7.52 -2.41
C SER A 8 -2.49 8.45 -1.81
N LYS A 9 -1.36 8.63 -2.51
CA LYS A 9 -0.26 9.49 -2.07
C LYS A 9 0.27 10.33 -3.22
N TRP A 10 0.53 11.59 -2.91
CA TRP A 10 1.09 12.57 -3.83
C TRP A 10 2.38 13.18 -3.30
N TYR A 11 3.30 13.49 -4.21
CA TYR A 11 4.43 14.40 -4.00
C TYR A 11 4.29 15.56 -4.98
N GLY A 12 3.79 16.68 -4.48
CA GLY A 12 3.42 17.82 -5.34
C GLY A 12 2.40 17.39 -6.41
N PRO A 13 2.65 17.64 -7.71
CA PRO A 13 1.73 17.28 -8.78
C PRO A 13 1.79 15.79 -9.17
N VAL A 14 2.71 14.99 -8.60
CA VAL A 14 2.90 13.59 -8.99
C VAL A 14 2.18 12.66 -8.01
N GLN A 15 1.30 11.81 -8.52
CA GLN A 15 0.67 10.74 -7.76
C GLN A 15 1.58 9.51 -7.72
N VAL A 16 2.01 9.10 -6.53
CA VAL A 16 2.93 7.96 -6.32
C VAL A 16 2.25 6.72 -5.75
N LEU A 17 1.07 6.85 -5.14
CA LEU A 17 0.17 5.73 -4.88
C LEU A 17 -1.22 6.12 -5.38
N ASN A 18 -1.86 5.23 -6.13
CA ASN A 18 -3.21 5.42 -6.67
C ASN A 18 -4.14 4.33 -6.13
N GLU A 19 -4.89 4.67 -5.08
CA GLU A 19 -5.88 3.80 -4.44
C GLU A 19 -5.36 2.39 -4.11
N CYS A 20 -4.15 2.32 -3.55
CA CYS A 20 -3.51 1.06 -3.19
C CYS A 20 -4.18 0.43 -1.96
N SER A 21 -4.51 -0.85 -2.07
CA SER A 21 -5.07 -1.66 -0.98
C SER A 21 -4.29 -2.95 -0.81
N ALA A 22 -4.06 -3.34 0.44
CA ALA A 22 -3.42 -4.61 0.80
C ALA A 22 -3.72 -4.97 2.25
N THR A 23 -3.83 -6.26 2.52
CA THR A 23 -4.04 -6.80 3.88
C THR A 23 -2.96 -7.82 4.16
N ILE A 24 -2.32 -7.70 5.33
CA ILE A 24 -1.28 -8.60 5.80
C ILE A 24 -1.70 -9.16 7.16
N ASN A 25 -1.91 -10.47 7.20
CA ASN A 25 -2.33 -11.20 8.39
C ASN A 25 -1.15 -11.54 9.29
N LYS A 26 -1.46 -11.91 10.54
CA LYS A 26 -0.43 -12.33 11.50
C LYS A 26 0.26 -13.60 10.99
N GLY A 27 1.59 -13.56 10.88
CA GLY A 27 2.40 -14.69 10.42
C GLY A 27 2.67 -14.72 8.92
N GLU A 28 2.04 -13.84 8.14
CA GLU A 28 2.37 -13.70 6.72
C GLU A 28 3.70 -12.94 6.53
N VAL A 29 4.51 -13.42 5.59
CA VAL A 29 5.74 -12.76 5.14
C VAL A 29 5.50 -12.29 3.71
N VAL A 30 5.48 -10.97 3.51
CA VAL A 30 5.18 -10.34 2.23
C VAL A 30 6.43 -9.59 1.75
N VAL A 31 6.78 -9.79 0.47
CA VAL A 31 7.81 -9.02 -0.23
C VAL A 31 7.11 -8.09 -1.22
N VAL A 32 7.48 -6.81 -1.20
CA VAL A 32 7.03 -5.84 -2.19
C VAL A 32 8.18 -5.62 -3.18
N CYS A 33 7.92 -5.92 -4.45
CA CYS A 33 8.82 -5.65 -5.56
C CYS A 33 8.23 -4.54 -6.45
N GLY A 34 9.08 -3.94 -7.29
CA GLY A 34 8.70 -2.88 -8.21
C GLY A 34 7.77 -3.34 -9.32
#